data_AF-A0A1I5T837-F1
#
_entry.id   AF-A0A1I5T837-F1
#
_cell.length_a   1.000
_cell.length_b   1.000
_cell.length_c   1.000
_cell.angle_alpha   90.00
_cell.angle_beta   90.00
_cell.angle_gamma   90.00
#
_symmetry.space_group_name_H-M   'P 1'
#
loop_
_entity.id
_entity.type
_entity.pdbx_description
1 polymer ?
#
loop_
_entity_poly.entity_id
_entity_poly.type
_entity_poly.pdbx_seq_one_letter_code
_entity_poly.pdbx_strand_id
1 'polypeptide(L)'
;MYLPYLRGKQFELLALRESINLMARKSDKISPIIEPVKKVSASLERCMADLANANINFSIILNPAVGELQKDYHVILNAIKSSIYGYENFQLAFLIDSEASWQRLAYIMQVVDFPFGGITLIHNLEFKDVKDRLKNVRNVKFNLINYGATSRRYHRNFSDSTKISLDDYFKSKARNSEYSKVEDEIFSDEYKFFSDEGFNGFSDYLTLGSVYSDAGFLPYAVAIHLTYLGPEEVIKVRHFVCDSTEDNTDTAGKFKEALHKLITWLYDNHHSTAAVEEFKQLHLNEHFPGLGIIKKLSIQNHLQLLLRLL
;
A
#
# COMPACT_ATOMS: atom_id res chain seq x y z
N MET A 1 -6.82 -5.78 11.88
CA MET A 1 -5.67 -4.89 11.58
C MET A 1 -5.65 -4.61 10.09
N TYR A 2 -5.31 -3.41 9.63
CA TYR A 2 -5.11 -3.09 8.21
C TYR A 2 -3.62 -2.93 7.89
N LEU A 3 -3.15 -3.55 6.82
CA LEU A 3 -1.75 -3.56 6.43
C LEU A 3 -1.61 -3.04 4.99
N PRO A 4 -1.64 -1.71 4.73
CA PRO A 4 -1.52 -1.18 3.38
C PRO A 4 -0.17 -1.57 2.77
N TYR A 5 -0.17 -2.10 1.55
CA TYR A 5 1.04 -2.48 0.83
C TYR A 5 1.50 -1.35 -0.10
N LEU A 6 2.68 -0.79 0.16
CA LEU A 6 3.30 0.25 -0.65
C LEU A 6 4.63 -0.23 -1.25
N ARG A 7 4.91 0.18 -2.48
CA ARG A 7 6.15 -0.12 -3.22
C ARG A 7 7.27 0.89 -2.89
N GLY A 8 7.18 1.61 -1.78
CA GLY A 8 8.25 2.49 -1.28
C GLY A 8 8.70 3.58 -2.25
N LYS A 9 7.86 3.98 -3.21
CA LYS A 9 8.17 5.09 -4.14
C LYS A 9 8.03 6.43 -3.42
N GLN A 10 8.70 7.48 -3.92
CA GLN A 10 8.77 8.80 -3.28
C GLN A 10 7.40 9.34 -2.79
N PHE A 11 6.38 9.37 -3.65
CA PHE A 11 5.06 9.91 -3.29
C PHE A 11 4.23 8.96 -2.42
N GLU A 12 4.54 7.66 -2.42
CA GLU A 12 3.92 6.67 -1.52
C GLU A 12 4.48 6.84 -0.10
N LEU A 13 5.81 6.98 0.02
CA LEU A 13 6.47 7.30 1.29
C LEU A 13 6.04 8.66 1.82
N LEU A 14 5.89 9.66 0.95
CA LEU A 14 5.41 10.98 1.36
C LEU A 14 3.97 10.92 1.91
N ALA A 15 3.08 10.14 1.26
CA ALA A 15 1.72 9.94 1.73
C ALA A 15 1.67 9.31 3.14
N LEU A 16 2.52 8.31 3.41
CA LEU A 16 2.67 7.74 4.76
C LEU A 16 3.14 8.78 5.77
N ARG A 17 4.22 9.51 5.45
CA ARG A 17 4.84 10.50 6.34
C ARG A 17 3.88 11.63 6.71
N GLU A 18 3.11 12.13 5.75
CA GLU A 18 2.09 13.14 5.99
C GLU A 18 0.84 12.58 6.72
N SER A 19 0.68 11.25 6.75
CA SER A 19 -0.42 10.58 7.46
C SER A 19 -0.03 10.10 8.87
N ILE A 20 1.19 10.38 9.35
CA ILE A 20 1.69 9.88 10.65
C ILE A 20 0.76 10.23 11.80
N ASN A 21 0.30 11.48 11.90
CA ASN A 21 -0.59 11.90 12.99
C ASN A 21 -1.93 11.17 13.00
N LEU A 22 -2.45 10.85 11.82
CA LEU A 22 -3.68 10.07 11.66
C LEU A 22 -3.44 8.61 12.07
N MET A 23 -2.37 8.00 11.57
CA MET A 23 -2.00 6.61 11.87
C MET A 23 -1.65 6.41 13.35
N ALA A 24 -0.96 7.36 13.98
CA ALA A 24 -0.59 7.28 15.39
C ALA A 24 -1.80 7.23 16.33
N ARG A 25 -2.91 7.89 15.99
CA ARG A 25 -4.18 7.84 16.75
C ARG A 25 -4.89 6.49 16.65
N LYS A 26 -4.49 5.66 15.70
CA LYS A 26 -5.08 4.35 15.36
C LYS A 26 -3.96 3.31 15.19
N SER A 27 -2.88 3.43 15.96
CA SER A 27 -1.65 2.64 15.79
C SER A 27 -1.83 1.15 16.05
N ASP A 28 -2.91 0.76 16.73
CA ASP A 28 -3.37 -0.62 16.94
C ASP A 28 -4.20 -1.17 15.76
N LYS A 29 -4.58 -0.31 14.82
CA LYS A 29 -5.41 -0.65 13.64
C LYS A 29 -4.64 -0.69 12.34
N ILE A 30 -3.42 -0.15 12.27
CA ILE A 30 -2.63 -0.08 11.04
C ILE A 30 -1.19 -0.54 11.21
N SER A 31 -0.70 -1.32 10.26
CA SER A 31 0.73 -1.66 10.12
C SER A 31 1.16 -1.67 8.65
N PRO A 32 1.67 -0.55 8.12
CA PRO A 32 2.04 -0.45 6.70
C PRO A 32 3.14 -1.44 6.32
N ILE A 33 3.05 -1.99 5.12
CA ILE A 33 4.08 -2.82 4.49
C ILE A 33 4.76 -1.99 3.42
N ILE A 34 6.08 -1.84 3.53
CA ILE A 34 6.88 -1.07 2.59
C ILE A 34 7.82 -2.04 1.86
N GLU A 35 7.68 -2.11 0.55
CA GLU A 35 8.63 -2.76 -0.35
C GLU A 35 9.56 -1.71 -0.98
N PRO A 36 10.85 -1.65 -0.60
CA PRO A 36 11.78 -0.74 -1.25
C PRO A 36 12.09 -1.22 -2.68
N VAL A 37 11.41 -0.69 -3.70
CA VAL A 37 11.64 -1.05 -5.12
C VAL A 37 12.60 -0.12 -5.86
N LYS A 38 12.92 1.03 -5.26
CA LYS A 38 13.90 2.01 -5.78
C LYS A 38 15.11 2.00 -4.86
N LYS A 39 16.25 2.53 -5.34
CA LYS A 39 17.44 2.73 -4.50
C LYS A 39 17.05 3.33 -3.16
N VAL A 40 17.66 2.84 -2.09
CA VAL A 40 17.49 3.41 -0.76
C VAL A 40 17.77 4.90 -0.84
N SER A 41 16.82 5.68 -0.33
CA SER A 41 16.84 7.13 -0.38
C SER A 41 16.59 7.70 1.02
N ALA A 42 17.00 8.95 1.23
CA ALA A 42 16.69 9.67 2.46
C ALA A 42 15.17 9.75 2.74
N SER A 43 14.32 9.60 1.71
CA SER A 43 12.86 9.53 1.90
C SER A 43 12.42 8.24 2.59
N LEU A 44 13.07 7.10 2.30
CA LEU A 44 12.77 5.81 2.94
C LEU A 44 13.25 5.82 4.40
N GLU A 45 14.49 6.28 4.61
CA GLU A 45 15.08 6.41 5.95
C GLU A 45 14.22 7.31 6.85
N ARG A 46 13.84 8.49 6.35
CA ARG A 46 12.92 9.40 7.07
C ARG A 46 11.56 8.78 7.31
N CYS A 47 11.01 8.02 6.35
CA CYS A 47 9.73 7.34 6.54
C CYS A 47 9.79 6.32 7.69
N MET A 48 10.85 5.52 7.77
CA MET A 48 11.06 4.58 8.87
C MET A 48 11.23 5.31 10.20
N ALA A 49 12.04 6.37 10.23
CA ALA A 49 12.24 7.18 11.43
C ALA A 49 10.94 7.84 11.91
N ASP A 50 10.14 8.43 11.01
CA ASP A 50 8.87 9.06 11.35
C ASP A 50 7.86 8.05 11.92
N LEU A 51 7.77 6.85 11.33
CA LEU A 51 6.94 5.75 11.85
C LEU A 51 7.41 5.28 13.23
N ALA A 52 8.72 5.08 13.41
CA ALA A 52 9.29 4.65 14.68
C ALA A 52 9.11 5.69 15.79
N ASN A 53 9.33 6.97 15.50
CA ASN A 53 9.14 8.08 16.44
C ASN A 53 7.68 8.20 16.90
N ALA A 54 6.73 7.87 16.03
CA ALA A 54 5.31 7.82 16.36
C ALA A 54 4.86 6.47 16.97
N ASN A 55 5.79 5.54 17.18
CA ASN A 55 5.54 4.17 17.64
C ASN A 55 4.46 3.43 16.83
N ILE A 56 4.44 3.66 15.52
CA ILE A 56 3.55 2.95 14.59
C ILE A 56 4.25 1.66 14.17
N ASN A 57 3.52 0.54 14.22
CA ASN A 57 4.05 -0.73 13.72
C ASN A 57 4.14 -0.70 12.19
N PHE A 58 5.17 -1.30 11.60
CA PHE A 58 5.30 -1.44 10.15
C PHE A 58 6.19 -2.62 9.78
N SER A 59 6.13 -3.02 8.52
CA SER A 59 6.91 -4.11 7.94
C SER A 59 7.76 -3.62 6.78
N ILE A 60 9.05 -3.97 6.74
CA ILE A 60 9.95 -3.64 5.61
C ILE A 60 10.33 -4.92 4.87
N ILE A 61 10.05 -4.98 3.57
CA ILE A 61 10.40 -6.15 2.73
C ILE A 61 11.89 -6.12 2.42
N LEU A 62 12.57 -7.24 2.70
CA LEU A 62 14.01 -7.40 2.48
C LEU A 62 14.36 -8.10 1.15
N ASN A 63 13.38 -8.69 0.48
CA ASN A 63 13.54 -9.31 -0.82
C ASN A 63 12.51 -8.78 -1.84
N PRO A 64 12.59 -7.50 -2.22
CA PRO A 64 11.70 -6.95 -3.23
C PRO A 64 11.63 -7.84 -4.47
N ALA A 65 10.42 -8.06 -4.99
CA ALA A 65 10.22 -8.89 -6.19
C ALA A 65 10.46 -8.08 -7.47
N VAL A 66 10.41 -6.76 -7.37
CA VAL A 66 10.48 -5.84 -8.51
C VAL A 66 11.41 -4.66 -8.23
N GLY A 67 11.80 -3.95 -9.30
CA GLY A 67 12.61 -2.74 -9.22
C GLY A 67 14.09 -3.00 -8.97
N GLU A 68 14.80 -1.97 -8.52
CA GLU A 68 16.26 -1.87 -8.51
C GLU A 68 16.93 -2.64 -7.34
N LEU A 69 16.18 -3.01 -6.29
CA LEU A 69 16.71 -3.63 -5.06
C LEU A 69 16.47 -5.15 -4.92
N GLN A 70 16.04 -5.84 -5.99
CA GLN A 70 15.70 -7.28 -5.94
C GLN A 70 16.80 -8.20 -5.35
N LYS A 71 18.06 -7.78 -5.42
CA LYS A 71 19.23 -8.55 -4.96
C LYS A 71 20.00 -7.88 -3.83
N ASP A 72 19.57 -6.70 -3.36
CA ASP A 72 20.38 -5.80 -2.53
C ASP A 72 19.84 -5.64 -1.10
N TYR A 73 19.52 -6.75 -0.43
CA TYR A 73 19.00 -6.72 0.94
C TYR A 73 19.98 -6.05 1.92
N HIS A 74 21.30 -6.12 1.68
CA HIS A 74 22.31 -5.46 2.52
C HIS A 74 22.09 -3.94 2.60
N VAL A 75 21.70 -3.31 1.49
CA VAL A 75 21.45 -1.86 1.47
C VAL A 75 20.20 -1.53 2.29
N ILE A 76 19.17 -2.38 2.23
CA ILE A 76 17.94 -2.22 3.03
C ILE A 76 18.23 -2.43 4.52
N LEU A 77 19.00 -3.46 4.89
CA LEU A 77 19.43 -3.69 6.27
C LEU A 77 20.23 -2.53 6.83
N ASN A 78 21.17 -1.99 6.05
CA ASN A 78 21.95 -0.82 6.45
C ASN A 78 21.06 0.42 6.66
N ALA A 79 20.05 0.63 5.82
CA ALA A 79 19.09 1.71 5.96
C ALA A 79 18.23 1.58 7.21
N ILE A 80 17.79 0.36 7.54
CA ILE A 80 17.07 0.07 8.79
C ILE A 80 17.99 0.40 9.98
N LYS A 81 19.22 -0.11 9.95
CA LYS A 81 20.20 0.11 11.02
C LYS A 81 20.56 1.59 11.18
N SER A 82 20.67 2.36 10.10
CA SER A 82 20.97 3.80 10.17
C SER A 82 19.79 4.63 10.69
N SER A 83 18.55 4.21 10.40
CA SER A 83 17.35 5.01 10.64
C SER A 83 16.68 4.73 11.98
N ILE A 84 16.67 3.47 12.41
CA ILE A 84 15.83 3.01 13.53
C ILE A 84 16.54 2.00 14.44
N TYR A 85 17.87 2.11 14.61
CA TYR A 85 18.63 1.22 15.49
C TYR A 85 18.04 1.17 16.91
N GLY A 86 17.70 -0.04 17.37
CA GLY A 86 17.15 -0.27 18.71
C GLY A 86 15.62 -0.11 18.82
N TYR A 87 14.92 0.35 17.78
CA TYR A 87 13.45 0.31 17.75
C TYR A 87 12.97 -1.10 17.45
N GLU A 88 12.06 -1.66 18.24
CA GLU A 88 11.64 -3.06 18.09
C GLU A 88 10.23 -3.21 17.49
N ASN A 89 9.42 -2.16 17.46
CA ASN A 89 8.02 -2.25 17.02
C ASN A 89 7.92 -2.17 15.47
N PHE A 90 8.62 -3.06 14.77
CA PHE A 90 8.56 -3.27 13.33
C PHE A 90 8.86 -4.73 12.96
N GLN A 91 8.55 -5.17 11.74
CA GLN A 91 8.87 -6.51 11.25
C GLN A 91 9.79 -6.48 10.03
N LEU A 92 10.59 -7.53 9.90
CA LEU A 92 11.27 -7.88 8.66
C LEU A 92 10.32 -8.72 7.82
N ALA A 93 10.02 -8.24 6.61
CA ALA A 93 9.07 -8.88 5.72
C ALA A 93 9.76 -9.62 4.57
N PHE A 94 9.16 -10.73 4.15
CA PHE A 94 9.66 -11.57 3.06
C PHE A 94 8.54 -11.95 2.11
N LEU A 95 8.74 -11.67 0.82
CA LEU A 95 7.93 -12.22 -0.27
C LEU A 95 8.29 -13.70 -0.42
N ILE A 96 7.30 -14.57 -0.32
CA ILE A 96 7.41 -16.02 -0.48
C ILE A 96 6.82 -16.39 -1.82
N ASP A 97 7.67 -16.41 -2.84
CA ASP A 97 7.31 -16.59 -4.25
C ASP A 97 8.12 -17.70 -4.94
N SER A 98 9.09 -18.29 -4.24
CA SER A 98 10.04 -19.26 -4.80
C SER A 98 10.76 -20.04 -3.70
N GLU A 99 11.47 -21.13 -4.06
CA GLU A 99 12.37 -21.78 -3.10
C GLU A 99 13.52 -20.84 -2.66
N ALA A 100 13.96 -19.96 -3.58
CA ALA A 100 15.00 -18.98 -3.31
C ALA A 100 14.59 -17.97 -2.24
N SER A 101 13.30 -17.61 -2.12
CA SER A 101 12.85 -16.71 -1.05
C SER A 101 13.00 -17.32 0.34
N TRP A 102 12.78 -18.63 0.49
CA TRP A 102 12.99 -19.34 1.77
C TRP A 102 14.47 -19.39 2.16
N GLN A 103 15.34 -19.66 1.19
CA GLN A 103 16.79 -19.64 1.39
C GLN A 103 17.28 -18.25 1.78
N ARG A 104 16.77 -17.20 1.12
CA ARG A 104 17.09 -15.81 1.42
C ARG A 104 16.63 -15.42 2.82
N LEU A 105 15.42 -15.81 3.23
CA LEU A 105 14.97 -15.62 4.61
C LEU A 105 15.94 -16.26 5.60
N ALA A 106 16.26 -17.55 5.42
CA ALA A 106 17.15 -18.28 6.34
C ALA A 106 18.53 -17.61 6.43
N TYR A 107 19.09 -17.18 5.31
CA TYR A 107 20.36 -16.47 5.27
C TYR A 107 20.29 -15.11 5.98
N ILE A 108 19.28 -14.29 5.67
CA ILE A 108 19.15 -12.95 6.27
C ILE A 108 18.98 -13.04 7.79
N MET A 109 18.21 -14.02 8.27
CA MET A 109 18.04 -14.23 9.72
C MET A 109 19.33 -14.62 10.45
N GLN A 110 20.38 -15.07 9.75
CA GLN A 110 21.69 -15.33 10.34
C GLN A 110 22.57 -14.08 10.45
N VAL A 111 22.33 -13.05 9.63
CA VAL A 111 23.20 -11.87 9.52
C VAL A 111 22.59 -10.59 10.12
N VAL A 112 21.29 -10.59 10.43
CA VAL A 112 20.64 -9.47 11.12
C VAL A 112 21.19 -9.36 12.54
N ASP A 113 21.72 -8.17 12.88
CA ASP A 113 22.42 -7.89 14.14
C ASP A 113 21.79 -6.77 14.96
N PHE A 114 20.52 -6.45 14.69
CA PHE A 114 19.74 -5.44 15.41
C PHE A 114 18.39 -6.03 15.84
N PRO A 115 17.74 -5.50 16.90
CA PRO A 115 16.47 -6.03 17.37
C PRO A 115 15.34 -5.66 16.42
N PHE A 116 14.33 -6.53 16.31
CA PHE A 116 13.12 -6.34 15.52
C PHE A 116 11.97 -7.16 16.13
N GLY A 117 10.73 -6.75 15.87
CA GLY A 117 9.54 -7.25 16.55
C GLY A 117 9.00 -8.57 16.02
N GLY A 118 9.45 -9.01 14.84
CA GLY A 118 9.15 -10.32 14.27
C GLY A 118 9.22 -10.35 12.75
N ILE A 119 8.62 -11.40 12.18
CA ILE A 119 8.68 -11.68 10.75
C ILE A 119 7.28 -11.60 10.13
N THR A 120 7.21 -10.95 8.98
CA THR A 120 6.03 -10.93 8.12
C THR A 120 6.31 -11.76 6.86
N LEU A 121 5.50 -12.76 6.58
CA LEU A 121 5.64 -13.61 5.38
C LEU A 121 4.49 -13.33 4.42
N ILE A 122 4.80 -13.01 3.17
CA ILE A 122 3.80 -12.66 2.14
C ILE A 122 3.79 -13.78 1.11
N HIS A 123 2.77 -14.62 1.17
CA HIS A 123 2.67 -15.85 0.38
C HIS A 123 2.06 -15.56 -0.99
N ASN A 124 2.93 -15.45 -1.99
CA ASN A 124 2.57 -15.27 -3.41
C ASN A 124 2.72 -16.58 -4.21
N LEU A 125 3.08 -17.68 -3.55
CA LEU A 125 3.13 -19.02 -4.13
C LEU A 125 2.82 -20.06 -3.04
N GLU A 126 2.14 -21.15 -3.41
CA GLU A 126 1.85 -22.25 -2.50
C GLU A 126 3.01 -23.23 -2.36
N PHE A 127 3.33 -23.59 -1.12
CA PHE A 127 4.27 -24.67 -0.77
C PHE A 127 3.54 -25.78 -0.01
N LYS A 128 3.60 -27.02 -0.51
CA LYS A 128 2.91 -28.16 0.11
C LYS A 128 3.38 -28.45 1.54
N ASP A 129 4.65 -28.17 1.81
CA ASP A 129 5.35 -28.36 3.08
C ASP A 129 5.44 -27.06 3.91
N VAL A 130 4.64 -26.03 3.62
CA VAL A 130 4.71 -24.72 4.30
C VAL A 130 4.63 -24.85 5.83
N LYS A 131 3.80 -25.77 6.36
CA LYS A 131 3.69 -26.00 7.81
C LYS A 131 5.02 -26.42 8.42
N ASP A 132 5.77 -27.27 7.73
CA ASP A 132 7.06 -27.73 8.22
C ASP A 132 8.13 -26.65 8.09
N ARG A 133 8.09 -25.85 7.02
CA ARG A 133 8.96 -24.67 6.86
C ARG A 133 8.75 -23.64 7.96
N LEU A 134 7.50 -23.33 8.29
CA LEU A 134 7.15 -22.37 9.33
C LEU A 134 7.64 -22.77 10.71
N LYS A 135 7.77 -24.07 11.03
CA LYS A 135 8.37 -24.53 12.30
C LYS A 135 9.81 -24.04 12.48
N ASN A 136 10.52 -23.80 11.37
CA ASN A 136 11.90 -23.31 11.38
C ASN A 136 12.00 -21.79 11.38
N VAL A 137 10.88 -21.07 11.24
CA VAL A 137 10.84 -19.61 11.27
C VAL A 137 10.29 -19.16 12.63
N ARG A 138 11.15 -18.55 13.45
CA ARG A 138 10.76 -18.06 14.77
C ARG A 138 10.08 -16.69 14.65
N ASN A 139 9.14 -16.42 15.56
CA ASN A 139 8.49 -15.10 15.72
C ASN A 139 7.78 -14.57 14.46
N VAL A 140 7.09 -15.44 13.73
CA VAL A 140 6.19 -15.00 12.65
C VAL A 140 5.00 -14.27 13.25
N LYS A 141 4.86 -12.98 12.94
CA LYS A 141 3.76 -12.12 13.37
C LYS A 141 2.59 -12.19 12.40
N PHE A 142 2.89 -12.08 11.10
CA PHE A 142 1.88 -12.05 10.05
C PHE A 142 2.24 -13.01 8.92
N ASN A 143 1.26 -13.79 8.48
CA ASN A 143 1.24 -14.51 7.23
C ASN A 143 0.22 -13.82 6.32
N LEU A 144 0.68 -12.94 5.43
CA LEU A 144 -0.15 -12.35 4.39
C LEU A 144 -0.39 -13.38 3.30
N ILE A 145 -1.65 -13.65 3.04
CA ILE A 145 -2.10 -14.69 2.14
C ILE A 145 -2.70 -14.01 0.90
N ASN A 146 -1.97 -14.06 -0.22
CA ASN A 146 -2.44 -13.48 -1.46
C ASN A 146 -3.54 -14.36 -2.07
N TYR A 147 -4.78 -13.84 -2.10
CA TYR A 147 -5.94 -14.56 -2.62
C TYR A 147 -5.82 -14.88 -4.11
N GLY A 148 -5.28 -13.96 -4.90
CA GLY A 148 -5.05 -14.18 -6.34
C GLY A 148 -4.00 -15.26 -6.64
N ALA A 149 -3.13 -15.58 -5.67
CA ALA A 149 -2.02 -16.51 -5.85
C ALA A 149 -2.15 -17.83 -5.07
N THR A 150 -3.12 -17.95 -4.15
CA THR A 150 -3.24 -19.10 -3.25
C THR A 150 -4.69 -19.56 -3.06
N SER A 151 -4.86 -20.86 -2.86
CA SER A 151 -6.14 -21.53 -2.65
C SER A 151 -6.57 -21.50 -1.18
N ARG A 152 -7.89 -21.57 -0.95
CA ARG A 152 -8.47 -21.73 0.40
C ARG A 152 -7.91 -22.92 1.18
N ARG A 153 -7.45 -23.98 0.49
CA ARG A 153 -6.78 -25.12 1.14
C ARG A 153 -5.44 -24.71 1.74
N TYR A 154 -4.67 -23.88 1.05
CA TYR A 154 -3.40 -23.36 1.53
C TYR A 154 -3.58 -22.48 2.77
N HIS A 155 -4.64 -21.68 2.82
CA HIS A 155 -4.95 -20.78 3.94
C HIS A 155 -5.10 -21.54 5.27
N ARG A 156 -5.59 -22.80 5.23
CA ARG A 156 -5.74 -23.67 6.41
C ARG A 156 -4.41 -24.09 7.04
N ASN A 157 -3.27 -23.73 6.45
CA ASN A 157 -1.97 -24.01 7.02
C ASN A 157 -1.56 -23.04 8.13
N PHE A 158 -2.24 -21.92 8.27
CA PHE A 158 -1.84 -20.82 9.14
C PHE A 158 -2.85 -20.62 10.29
N SER A 159 -2.34 -20.16 11.44
CA SER A 159 -3.17 -19.80 12.60
C SER A 159 -3.96 -18.52 12.33
N ASP A 160 -5.22 -18.49 12.76
CA ASP A 160 -6.13 -17.33 12.66
C ASP A 160 -5.48 -16.06 13.21
N SER A 161 -4.75 -16.16 14.33
CA SER A 161 -4.02 -15.04 14.95
C SER A 161 -2.92 -14.41 14.08
N THR A 162 -2.45 -15.11 13.06
CA THR A 162 -1.35 -14.65 12.18
C THR A 162 -1.81 -14.41 10.74
N LYS A 163 -2.98 -14.91 10.34
CA LYS A 163 -3.47 -14.81 8.97
C LYS A 163 -3.92 -13.40 8.67
N ILE A 164 -3.39 -12.82 7.61
CA ILE A 164 -3.80 -11.53 7.04
C ILE A 164 -4.21 -11.80 5.58
N SER A 165 -5.39 -11.36 5.16
CA SER A 165 -5.78 -11.46 3.74
C SER A 165 -5.03 -10.40 2.92
N LEU A 166 -4.69 -10.72 1.67
CA LEU A 166 -4.09 -9.78 0.73
C LEU A 166 -4.75 -9.96 -0.64
N ASP A 167 -5.28 -8.88 -1.20
CA ASP A 167 -5.82 -8.90 -2.56
C ASP A 167 -5.61 -7.56 -3.28
N ASP A 168 -5.79 -7.58 -4.60
CA ASP A 168 -5.76 -6.39 -5.46
C ASP A 168 -7.18 -5.97 -5.84
N TYR A 169 -7.78 -5.19 -4.96
CA TYR A 169 -9.12 -4.63 -5.14
C TYR A 169 -9.17 -3.49 -6.17
N PHE A 170 -8.02 -2.91 -6.54
CA PHE A 170 -7.95 -1.83 -7.51
C PHE A 170 -7.82 -2.38 -8.93
N LYS A 171 -8.90 -2.25 -9.71
CA LYS A 171 -8.97 -2.74 -11.09
C LYS A 171 -8.19 -1.86 -12.05
N SER A 172 -6.87 -2.04 -12.05
CA SER A 172 -5.94 -1.31 -12.89
C SER A 172 -6.28 -1.43 -14.39
N LYS A 173 -6.29 -0.31 -15.10
CA LYS A 173 -6.40 -0.25 -16.57
C LYS A 173 -5.04 0.04 -17.20
N ALA A 174 -4.87 -0.40 -18.45
CA ALA A 174 -3.64 -0.14 -19.20
C ALA A 174 -3.49 1.35 -19.52
N ARG A 175 -4.61 2.06 -19.71
CA ARG A 175 -4.64 3.51 -19.97
C ARG A 175 -5.66 4.20 -19.07
N ASN A 176 -5.29 5.38 -18.56
CA ASN A 176 -6.18 6.19 -17.71
C ASN A 176 -7.51 6.56 -18.39
N SER A 177 -7.51 6.73 -19.72
CA SER A 177 -8.73 7.06 -20.47
C SER A 177 -9.78 5.95 -20.41
N GLU A 178 -9.39 4.70 -20.13
CA GLU A 178 -10.32 3.57 -20.06
C GLU A 178 -11.23 3.62 -18.82
N TYR A 179 -10.83 4.36 -17.77
CA TYR A 179 -11.68 4.57 -16.60
C TYR A 179 -12.90 5.46 -16.89
N SER A 180 -12.92 6.22 -17.99
CA SER A 180 -14.11 7.01 -18.39
C SER A 180 -15.35 6.14 -18.67
N LYS A 181 -15.15 4.84 -18.92
CA LYS A 181 -16.23 3.87 -19.19
C LYS A 181 -16.78 3.23 -17.92
N VAL A 182 -16.09 3.38 -16.79
CA VAL A 182 -16.37 2.74 -15.50
C VAL A 182 -16.05 3.72 -14.38
N GLU A 183 -16.83 4.80 -14.29
CA GLU A 183 -16.54 5.87 -13.34
C GLU A 183 -16.61 5.41 -11.88
N ASP A 184 -17.49 4.46 -11.54
CA ASP A 184 -17.68 3.96 -10.18
C ASP A 184 -17.54 2.44 -10.13
N GLU A 185 -16.59 1.95 -9.33
CA GLU A 185 -16.35 0.53 -9.14
C GLU A 185 -16.37 0.16 -7.66
N ILE A 186 -16.74 -1.10 -7.37
CA ILE A 186 -16.52 -1.69 -6.04
C ILE A 186 -15.01 -1.81 -5.85
N PHE A 187 -14.53 -1.34 -4.70
CA PHE A 187 -13.18 -1.56 -4.23
C PHE A 187 -13.20 -2.80 -3.32
N SER A 188 -13.67 -2.67 -2.08
CA SER A 188 -13.75 -3.80 -1.15
C SER A 188 -14.77 -3.58 -0.02
N ASP A 189 -15.21 -4.68 0.59
CA ASP A 189 -15.92 -4.73 1.88
C ASP A 189 -15.13 -5.54 2.93
N GLU A 190 -13.88 -5.89 2.60
CA GLU A 190 -12.98 -6.73 3.40
C GLU A 190 -12.83 -6.21 4.84
N TYR A 191 -12.85 -4.89 5.04
CA TYR A 191 -12.78 -4.26 6.36
C TYR A 191 -13.87 -4.73 7.34
N LYS A 192 -15.01 -5.22 6.81
CA LYS A 192 -16.12 -5.78 7.59
C LYS A 192 -15.94 -7.27 7.86
N PHE A 193 -15.51 -8.03 6.86
CA PHE A 193 -15.68 -9.48 6.83
C PHE A 193 -14.40 -10.27 7.12
N PHE A 194 -13.22 -9.65 7.11
CA PHE A 194 -11.95 -10.37 7.32
C PHE A 194 -11.95 -11.23 8.60
N SER A 195 -12.55 -10.74 9.69
CA SER A 195 -12.63 -11.48 10.94
C SER A 195 -13.56 -12.70 10.87
N ASP A 196 -14.68 -12.56 10.17
CA ASP A 196 -15.67 -13.63 9.98
C ASP A 196 -15.09 -14.75 9.09
N GLU A 197 -14.15 -14.41 8.21
CA GLU A 197 -13.37 -15.35 7.40
C GLU A 197 -12.17 -15.96 8.16
N GLY A 198 -11.97 -15.62 9.43
CA GLY A 198 -10.91 -16.18 10.28
C GLY A 198 -9.53 -15.55 10.03
N PHE A 199 -9.48 -14.29 9.57
CA PHE A 199 -8.26 -13.50 9.47
C PHE A 199 -8.17 -12.49 10.63
N ASN A 200 -6.93 -12.19 11.04
CA ASN A 200 -6.63 -11.17 12.06
C ASN A 200 -6.47 -9.76 11.45
N GLY A 201 -6.61 -9.66 10.14
CA GLY A 201 -6.52 -8.41 9.40
C GLY A 201 -6.53 -8.62 7.90
N PHE A 202 -6.40 -7.52 7.18
CA PHE A 202 -6.43 -7.49 5.72
C PHE A 202 -5.42 -6.49 5.18
N SER A 203 -5.10 -6.64 3.91
CA SER A 203 -4.09 -5.88 3.17
C SER A 203 -4.58 -5.68 1.74
N ASP A 204 -4.18 -4.56 1.16
CA ASP A 204 -4.43 -4.24 -0.24
C ASP A 204 -3.28 -3.39 -0.81
N TYR A 205 -3.30 -3.18 -2.12
CA TYR A 205 -2.38 -2.30 -2.83
C TYR A 205 -2.93 -0.86 -2.97
N LEU A 206 -3.83 -0.46 -2.07
CA LEU A 206 -4.50 0.84 -2.06
C LEU A 206 -5.10 1.16 -3.46
N THR A 207 -5.15 2.43 -3.85
CA THR A 207 -5.57 2.86 -5.20
C THR A 207 -4.42 2.76 -6.23
N LEU A 208 -3.42 1.91 -5.99
CA LEU A 208 -2.21 1.81 -6.84
C LEU A 208 -2.20 0.55 -7.71
N GLY A 209 -2.81 -0.52 -7.20
CA GLY A 209 -2.75 -1.84 -7.81
C GLY A 209 -1.44 -2.58 -7.54
N SER A 210 -1.49 -3.89 -7.71
CA SER A 210 -0.35 -4.80 -7.51
C SER A 210 0.70 -4.67 -8.61
N VAL A 211 0.29 -4.24 -9.82
CA VAL A 211 1.14 -4.17 -11.01
C VAL A 211 2.22 -3.10 -10.85
N TYR A 212 3.46 -3.52 -11.00
CA TYR A 212 4.60 -2.63 -10.96
C TYR A 212 5.00 -2.14 -12.36
N SER A 213 5.24 -0.84 -12.48
CA SER A 213 5.91 -0.24 -13.64
C SER A 213 7.02 0.69 -13.18
N ASP A 214 8.20 0.57 -13.82
CA ASP A 214 9.36 1.44 -13.63
C ASP A 214 9.25 2.76 -14.42
N ALA A 215 8.49 2.74 -15.51
CA ALA A 215 8.42 3.85 -16.44
C ALA A 215 7.36 4.88 -16.02
N GLY A 216 7.80 6.10 -15.72
CA GLY A 216 6.93 7.26 -15.62
C GLY A 216 6.71 7.84 -17.01
N PHE A 217 5.61 7.49 -17.66
CA PHE A 217 5.22 8.13 -18.91
C PHE A 217 4.29 9.30 -18.64
N LEU A 218 4.39 10.36 -19.44
CA LEU A 218 3.37 11.40 -19.49
C LEU A 218 2.08 10.74 -19.98
N PRO A 219 1.02 10.68 -19.16
CA PRO A 219 -0.19 9.99 -19.55
C PRO A 219 -0.96 10.82 -20.57
N TYR A 220 -1.66 10.15 -21.48
CA TYR A 220 -2.56 10.82 -22.41
C TYR A 220 -3.78 11.42 -21.69
N ALA A 221 -4.19 10.78 -20.59
CA ALA A 221 -5.28 11.23 -19.74
C ALA A 221 -4.84 11.29 -18.27
N VAL A 222 -5.21 12.36 -17.56
CA VAL A 222 -5.05 12.45 -16.10
C VAL A 222 -6.30 11.86 -15.46
N ALA A 223 -6.09 11.00 -14.45
CA ALA A 223 -7.16 10.44 -13.65
C ALA A 223 -6.89 10.68 -12.15
N ILE A 224 -7.94 11.03 -11.40
CA ILE A 224 -7.94 11.05 -9.95
C ILE A 224 -8.78 9.87 -9.47
N HIS A 225 -8.22 9.04 -8.58
CA HIS A 225 -8.93 7.91 -7.99
C HIS A 225 -9.27 8.24 -6.54
N LEU A 226 -10.55 8.25 -6.21
CA LEU A 226 -11.03 8.59 -4.88
C LEU A 226 -11.85 7.44 -4.32
N THR A 227 -11.39 6.85 -3.23
CA THR A 227 -12.17 5.87 -2.48
C THR A 227 -13.15 6.57 -1.54
N TYR A 228 -14.35 6.03 -1.42
CA TYR A 228 -15.42 6.54 -0.55
C TYR A 228 -16.28 5.38 -0.05
N LEU A 229 -17.02 5.61 1.03
CA LEU A 229 -18.00 4.65 1.53
C LEU A 229 -19.28 4.77 0.69
N GLY A 230 -19.60 3.74 -0.08
CA GLY A 230 -20.79 3.68 -0.89
C GLY A 230 -22.02 3.14 -0.15
N PRO A 231 -23.13 2.90 -0.88
CA PRO A 231 -24.29 2.17 -0.36
C PRO A 231 -23.89 0.80 0.21
N GLU A 232 -24.68 0.30 1.17
CA GLU A 232 -24.42 -0.97 1.88
C GLU A 232 -23.07 -0.98 2.64
N GLU A 233 -22.50 0.21 2.83
CA GLU A 233 -21.18 0.45 3.42
C GLU A 233 -20.09 -0.40 2.76
N VAL A 234 -20.16 -0.55 1.44
CA VAL A 234 -19.08 -1.10 0.62
C VAL A 234 -18.15 0.02 0.21
N ILE A 235 -16.84 -0.17 0.33
CA ILE A 235 -15.88 0.81 -0.18
C ILE A 235 -15.92 0.75 -1.70
N LYS A 236 -16.14 1.90 -2.30
CA LYS A 236 -16.09 2.10 -3.76
C LYS A 236 -14.92 2.97 -4.12
N VAL A 237 -14.48 2.89 -5.36
CA VAL A 237 -13.54 3.82 -5.97
C VAL A 237 -14.23 4.52 -7.13
N ARG A 238 -14.20 5.87 -7.10
CA ARG A 238 -14.63 6.70 -8.21
C ARG A 238 -13.41 7.21 -8.97
N HIS A 239 -13.47 7.12 -10.29
CA HIS A 239 -12.42 7.53 -11.21
C HIS A 239 -12.84 8.83 -11.93
N PHE A 240 -12.13 9.91 -11.67
CA PHE A 240 -12.34 11.20 -12.33
C PHE A 240 -11.30 11.37 -13.43
N VAL A 241 -11.69 11.15 -14.68
CA VAL A 241 -10.81 11.24 -15.85
C VAL A 241 -11.03 12.57 -16.55
N CYS A 242 -9.94 13.20 -17.00
CA CYS A 242 -10.01 14.40 -17.86
C CYS A 242 -10.76 14.12 -19.18
N ASP A 243 -11.26 15.16 -19.82
CA ASP A 243 -11.98 15.06 -21.10
C ASP A 243 -10.99 15.01 -22.27
N SER A 244 -9.94 15.82 -22.20
CA SER A 244 -8.88 15.89 -23.21
C SER A 244 -7.96 14.67 -23.10
N THR A 245 -8.01 13.74 -24.07
CA THR A 245 -7.28 12.45 -24.02
C THR A 245 -6.52 12.07 -25.31
N GLU A 246 -6.48 12.99 -26.28
CA GLU A 246 -5.98 12.76 -27.65
C GLU A 246 -4.45 12.71 -27.72
N ASP A 247 -3.76 13.44 -26.85
CA ASP A 247 -2.30 13.54 -26.79
C ASP A 247 -1.80 13.50 -25.33
N ASN A 248 -0.50 13.70 -25.11
CA ASN A 248 0.10 13.80 -23.78
C ASN A 248 0.53 15.24 -23.39
N THR A 249 0.04 16.25 -24.11
CA THR A 249 0.32 17.67 -23.81
C THR A 249 -0.61 18.18 -22.72
N ASP A 250 -0.35 19.39 -22.22
CA ASP A 250 -1.16 20.11 -21.23
C ASP A 250 -1.65 19.26 -20.04
N THR A 251 -0.71 18.63 -19.33
CA THR A 251 -1.05 17.83 -18.13
C THR A 251 -1.75 18.66 -17.05
N ALA A 252 -1.45 19.96 -16.96
CA ALA A 252 -2.08 20.87 -15.99
C ALA A 252 -3.55 21.13 -16.32
N GLY A 253 -3.89 21.42 -17.59
CA GLY A 253 -5.27 21.56 -18.05
C GLY A 253 -6.07 20.28 -17.86
N LYS A 254 -5.51 19.12 -18.23
CA LYS A 254 -6.12 17.79 -18.00
C LYS A 254 -6.37 17.53 -16.53
N PHE A 255 -5.45 17.90 -15.64
CA PHE A 255 -5.68 17.82 -14.20
C PHE A 255 -6.84 18.73 -13.77
N LYS A 256 -6.91 19.97 -14.26
CA LYS A 256 -7.99 20.91 -13.94
C LYS A 256 -9.37 20.35 -14.32
N GLU A 257 -9.49 19.71 -15.48
CA GLU A 257 -10.70 19.01 -15.94
C GLU A 257 -11.10 17.88 -14.97
N ALA A 258 -10.17 16.96 -14.68
CA ALA A 258 -10.42 15.85 -13.75
C ALA A 258 -10.78 16.34 -12.34
N LEU A 259 -10.10 17.38 -11.86
CA LEU A 259 -10.35 17.99 -10.56
C LEU A 259 -11.72 18.65 -10.50
N HIS A 260 -12.14 19.35 -11.55
CA HIS A 260 -13.47 19.95 -11.61
C HIS A 260 -14.58 18.88 -11.49
N LYS A 261 -14.43 17.73 -12.13
CA LYS A 261 -15.34 16.59 -11.98
C LYS A 261 -15.39 16.06 -10.55
N LEU A 262 -14.22 15.95 -9.89
CA LEU A 262 -14.14 15.55 -8.48
C LEU A 262 -14.86 16.54 -7.55
N ILE A 263 -14.62 17.84 -7.72
CA ILE A 263 -15.25 18.88 -6.88
C ILE A 263 -16.76 18.91 -7.11
N THR A 264 -17.20 18.77 -8.36
CA THR A 264 -18.63 18.70 -8.69
C THR A 264 -19.31 17.54 -7.97
N TRP A 265 -18.71 16.34 -8.03
CA TRP A 265 -19.24 15.15 -7.35
C TRP A 265 -19.27 15.28 -5.81
N LEU A 266 -18.32 16.01 -5.23
CA LEU A 266 -18.26 16.23 -3.78
C LEU A 266 -19.41 17.09 -3.24
N TYR A 267 -20.07 17.92 -4.06
CA TYR A 267 -21.25 18.68 -3.63
C TYR A 267 -22.40 17.77 -3.21
N ASP A 268 -22.58 16.64 -3.90
CA ASP A 268 -23.71 15.73 -3.69
C ASP A 268 -23.39 14.58 -2.71
N ASN A 269 -22.11 14.27 -2.46
CA ASN A 269 -21.71 13.05 -1.75
C ASN A 269 -21.08 13.28 -0.37
N HIS A 270 -20.82 14.54 0.02
CA HIS A 270 -20.33 14.94 1.36
C HIS A 270 -19.10 14.17 1.90
N HIS A 271 -18.29 13.56 1.04
CA HIS A 271 -17.06 12.89 1.44
C HIS A 271 -16.01 13.92 1.87
N SER A 272 -15.45 13.78 3.07
CA SER A 272 -14.50 14.76 3.60
C SER A 272 -13.31 14.07 4.25
N THR A 273 -12.13 14.22 3.65
CA THR A 273 -10.82 13.78 4.15
C THR A 273 -9.84 14.96 4.03
N ALA A 274 -8.69 14.89 4.69
CA ALA A 274 -7.66 15.91 4.55
C ALA A 274 -7.21 16.05 3.08
N ALA A 275 -7.11 14.93 2.37
CA ALA A 275 -6.80 14.92 0.94
C ALA A 275 -7.88 15.59 0.08
N VAL A 276 -9.17 15.41 0.42
CA VAL A 276 -10.28 16.11 -0.25
C VAL A 276 -10.18 17.63 -0.01
N GLU A 277 -9.86 18.06 1.21
CA GLU A 277 -9.66 19.49 1.47
C GLU A 277 -8.47 20.06 0.69
N GLU A 278 -7.37 19.31 0.53
CA GLU A 278 -6.25 19.70 -0.34
C GLU A 278 -6.69 19.78 -1.81
N PHE A 279 -7.47 18.82 -2.32
CA PHE A 279 -8.05 18.91 -3.67
C PHE A 279 -8.94 20.16 -3.86
N LYS A 280 -9.77 20.52 -2.87
CA LYS A 280 -10.55 21.76 -2.90
C LYS A 280 -9.65 22.99 -2.97
N GLN A 281 -8.57 23.04 -2.20
CA GLN A 281 -7.61 24.16 -2.24
C GLN A 281 -6.90 24.24 -3.60
N LEU A 282 -6.48 23.11 -4.18
CA LEU A 282 -5.90 23.08 -5.51
C LEU A 282 -6.88 23.58 -6.58
N HIS A 283 -8.17 23.27 -6.43
CA HIS A 283 -9.20 23.74 -7.34
C HIS A 283 -9.40 25.26 -7.23
N LEU A 284 -9.52 25.77 -6.00
CA LEU A 284 -9.69 27.20 -5.73
C LEU A 284 -8.51 28.04 -6.23
N ASN A 285 -7.28 27.52 -6.09
CA ASN A 285 -6.06 28.21 -6.51
C ASN A 285 -5.67 27.96 -7.97
N GLU A 286 -6.46 27.17 -8.70
CA GLU A 286 -6.17 26.70 -10.06
C GLU A 286 -4.74 26.12 -10.23
N HIS A 287 -4.24 25.44 -9.19
CA HIS A 287 -2.85 25.00 -9.12
C HIS A 287 -2.70 23.52 -9.48
N PHE A 288 -1.79 23.21 -10.41
CA PHE A 288 -1.37 21.84 -10.70
C PHE A 288 -0.14 21.47 -9.86
N PRO A 289 -0.27 20.51 -8.91
CA PRO A 289 0.82 20.18 -7.99
C PRO A 289 1.77 19.09 -8.55
N GLY A 290 1.54 18.60 -9.76
CA GLY A 290 2.23 17.45 -10.34
C GLY A 290 1.53 16.11 -10.09
N LEU A 291 1.71 15.16 -10.99
CA LEU A 291 1.04 13.84 -10.98
C LEU A 291 1.34 13.02 -9.71
N GLY A 292 2.54 13.17 -9.16
CA GLY A 292 2.94 12.49 -7.92
C GLY A 292 2.10 12.92 -6.72
N ILE A 293 1.75 14.20 -6.63
CA ILE A 293 0.90 14.73 -5.56
C ILE A 293 -0.54 14.22 -5.70
N ILE A 294 -1.06 14.08 -6.92
CA ILE A 294 -2.38 13.46 -7.14
C ILE A 294 -2.42 12.04 -6.54
N LYS A 295 -1.42 11.22 -6.86
CA LYS A 295 -1.29 9.86 -6.33
C LYS A 295 -1.14 9.86 -4.81
N LYS A 296 -0.33 10.77 -4.25
CA LYS A 296 -0.17 10.97 -2.80
C LYS A 296 -1.53 11.20 -2.13
N LEU A 297 -2.35 12.10 -2.70
CA LEU A 297 -3.66 12.46 -2.16
C LEU A 297 -4.67 11.31 -2.24
N SER A 298 -4.68 10.55 -3.33
CA SER A 298 -5.49 9.34 -3.44
C SER A 298 -5.16 8.31 -2.36
N ILE A 299 -3.87 8.11 -2.07
CA ILE A 299 -3.41 7.24 -0.97
C ILE A 299 -3.87 7.77 0.39
N GLN A 300 -3.64 9.05 0.68
CA GLN A 300 -4.02 9.67 1.95
C GLN A 300 -5.53 9.59 2.19
N ASN A 301 -6.33 9.84 1.14
CA ASN A 301 -7.78 9.67 1.20
C ASN A 301 -8.17 8.24 1.59
N HIS A 302 -7.56 7.24 0.94
CA HIS A 302 -7.86 5.84 1.19
C HIS A 302 -7.48 5.40 2.61
N LEU A 303 -6.27 5.77 3.07
CA LEU A 303 -5.81 5.51 4.44
C LEU A 303 -6.76 6.14 5.47
N GLN A 304 -7.18 7.38 5.26
CA GLN A 304 -8.10 8.07 6.16
C GLN A 304 -9.49 7.47 6.17
N LEU A 305 -10.00 7.01 5.02
CA LEU A 305 -11.27 6.31 4.95
C LEU A 305 -11.20 5.01 5.77
N LEU A 306 -10.22 4.15 5.52
CA LEU A 306 -10.11 2.87 6.23
C LEU A 306 -9.90 3.03 7.73
N LEU A 307 -9.04 3.96 8.16
CA LEU A 307 -8.81 4.21 9.59
C LEU A 307 -10.02 4.78 10.34
N ARG A 308 -11.00 5.35 9.62
CA ARG A 308 -12.28 5.76 10.22
C ARG A 308 -13.25 4.58 10.38
N LEU A 309 -13.15 3.59 9.50
CA LEU A 309 -13.99 2.39 9.50
C LEU A 309 -13.53 1.34 10.52
N LEU A 310 -12.26 1.40 10.96
CA LEU A 310 -11.62 0.49 11.93
C LEU A 310 -11.55 1.05 13.35
#